data_AF-A0A1Q8KS74-F1
#
_entry.id   AF-A0A1Q8KS74-F1
#
_cell.length_a   1.000
_cell.length_b   1.000
_cell.length_c   1.000
_cell.angle_alpha   90.00
_cell.angle_beta   90.00
_cell.angle_gamma   90.00
#
_symmetry.space_group_name_H-M   'P 1'
#
loop_
_entity.id
_entity.type
_entity.pdbx_description
1 polymer ?
#
loop_
_entity_poly.entity_id
_entity_poly.type
_entity_poly.pdbx_seq_one_letter_code
_entity_poly.pdbx_strand_id
1 'polypeptide(L)'
;MADAQATVAAARDLAARGTALLGRAEELRARASHQLDALKADEVHRRLQAMPVSALKEAACGGVRWAAIEQAGLRSVADVQNTRRLVGVPGVGERSAEQVTRAAWAAAIAVRAETRFRFDPDRATRAQAELLATLAALRAAEEAEALRPHLGRLPKAWSRAASAEAAR
;
A
#
# COMPACT_ATOMS: atom_id res chain seq x y z
N MET A 1 18.59 40.24 26.85
CA MET A 1 19.10 40.08 25.47
C MET A 1 19.29 38.61 25.09
N ALA A 2 20.07 37.81 25.85
CA ALA A 2 20.34 36.40 25.52
C ALA A 2 19.10 35.48 25.45
N ASP A 3 18.16 35.63 26.39
CA ASP A 3 16.92 34.82 26.44
C ASP A 3 15.96 35.05 25.26
N ALA A 4 15.91 36.30 24.77
CA ALA A 4 15.09 36.65 23.61
C ALA A 4 15.64 36.02 22.32
N GLN A 5 16.97 36.02 22.15
CA GLN A 5 17.63 35.40 21.01
C GLN A 5 17.49 33.87 21.04
N ALA A 6 17.61 33.24 22.21
CA ALA A 6 17.38 31.81 22.39
C ALA A 6 15.93 31.41 22.02
N THR A 7 14.95 32.20 22.46
CA THR A 7 13.54 31.98 22.14
C THR A 7 13.25 32.09 20.64
N VAL A 8 13.83 33.10 19.96
CA VAL A 8 13.69 33.27 18.51
C VAL A 8 14.36 32.13 17.73
N ALA A 9 15.52 31.64 18.18
CA ALA A 9 16.21 30.52 17.57
C ALA A 9 15.40 29.21 17.70
N ALA A 10 14.89 28.92 18.89
CA ALA A 10 14.05 27.75 19.13
C ALA A 10 12.76 27.77 18.29
N ALA A 11 12.15 28.95 18.15
CA ALA A 11 10.94 29.09 17.36
C ALA A 11 11.21 28.97 15.83
N ARG A 12 12.39 29.38 15.33
CA ARG A 12 12.82 29.13 13.95
C ARG A 12 13.09 27.66 13.67
N ASP A 13 13.78 26.98 14.59
CA ASP A 13 14.04 25.54 14.49
C ASP A 13 12.72 24.74 14.46
N LEU A 14 11.77 25.10 15.33
CA LEU A 14 10.43 24.52 15.33
C LEU A 14 9.71 24.74 13.98
N ALA A 15 9.78 25.93 13.40
CA ALA A 15 9.16 26.23 12.11
C ALA A 15 9.83 25.48 10.94
N ALA A 16 11.15 25.31 10.96
CA ALA A 16 11.88 24.54 9.96
C ALA A 16 11.52 23.05 10.03
N ARG A 17 11.49 22.47 11.24
CA ARG A 17 11.08 21.08 11.47
C ARG A 17 9.63 20.83 11.08
N GLY A 18 8.73 21.75 11.44
CA GLY A 18 7.33 21.70 11.02
C GLY A 18 7.19 21.71 9.49
N THR A 19 7.90 22.61 8.81
CA THR A 19 7.88 22.69 7.33
C THR A 19 8.42 21.42 6.67
N ALA A 20 9.50 20.84 7.20
CA ALA A 20 10.07 19.59 6.71
C ALA A 20 9.13 18.40 6.91
N LEU A 21 8.37 18.37 8.01
CA LEU A 21 7.37 17.34 8.27
C LEU A 21 6.17 17.45 7.32
N LEU A 22 5.72 18.68 7.03
CA LEU A 22 4.63 18.95 6.08
C LEU A 22 5.00 18.51 4.65
N GLY A 23 6.26 18.70 4.25
CA GLY A 23 6.75 18.24 2.96
C GLY A 23 6.76 16.71 2.80
N ARG A 24 6.65 15.95 3.90
CA ARG A 24 6.73 14.48 3.91
C ARG A 24 5.37 13.78 3.92
N ALA A 25 4.26 14.50 4.12
CA ALA A 25 2.94 13.88 4.23
C ALA A 25 2.55 13.12 2.95
N GLU A 26 2.79 13.70 1.76
CA GLU A 26 2.49 13.02 0.49
C GLU A 26 3.39 11.80 0.26
N GLU A 27 4.67 11.87 0.63
CA GLU A 27 5.59 10.73 0.55
C GLU A 27 5.15 9.59 1.47
N LEU A 28 4.72 9.92 2.70
CA LEU A 28 4.20 8.96 3.67
C LEU A 28 2.89 8.34 3.19
N ARG A 29 2.00 9.13 2.57
CA ARG A 29 0.75 8.63 1.98
C ARG A 29 1.03 7.66 0.83
N ALA A 30 1.92 8.03 -0.10
CA ALA A 30 2.30 7.17 -1.21
C ALA A 30 2.92 5.84 -0.71
N ARG A 31 3.79 5.93 0.32
CA ARG A 31 4.38 4.75 0.95
C ARG A 31 3.35 3.86 1.62
N ALA A 32 2.41 4.42 2.38
CA ALA A 32 1.34 3.68 3.03
C ALA A 32 0.44 2.98 2.00
N SER A 33 0.08 3.66 0.91
CA SER A 33 -0.68 3.08 -0.20
C SER A 33 0.04 1.88 -0.81
N HIS A 34 1.34 2.01 -1.12
CA HIS A 34 2.13 0.91 -1.67
C HIS A 34 2.23 -0.29 -0.70
N GLN A 35 2.46 -0.04 0.58
CA GLN A 35 2.51 -1.08 1.61
C GLN A 35 1.16 -1.80 1.76
N LEU A 36 0.06 -1.04 1.74
CA LEU A 36 -1.29 -1.60 1.78
C LEU A 36 -1.58 -2.47 0.55
N ASP A 37 -1.21 -2.02 -0.64
CA ASP A 37 -1.39 -2.78 -1.87
C ASP A 37 -0.61 -4.10 -1.86
N ALA A 38 0.62 -4.09 -1.34
CA ALA A 38 1.41 -5.31 -1.16
C ALA A 38 0.72 -6.30 -0.19
N LEU A 39 0.27 -5.81 0.97
CA LEU A 39 -0.46 -6.65 1.94
C LEU A 39 -1.77 -7.20 1.38
N LYS A 40 -2.50 -6.41 0.58
CA LYS A 40 -3.70 -6.87 -0.13
C LYS A 40 -3.35 -7.92 -1.19
N ALA A 41 -2.26 -7.73 -1.93
CA ALA A 41 -1.82 -8.69 -2.93
C ALA A 41 -1.46 -10.05 -2.31
N ASP A 42 -0.78 -10.04 -1.17
CA ASP A 42 -0.48 -11.27 -0.41
C ASP A 42 -1.75 -11.99 0.04
N GLU A 43 -2.74 -11.24 0.56
CA GLU A 43 -4.02 -11.82 0.97
C GLU A 43 -4.81 -12.40 -0.22
N VAL A 44 -4.85 -11.68 -1.34
CA VAL A 44 -5.45 -12.17 -2.59
C VAL A 44 -4.76 -13.44 -3.04
N HIS A 45 -3.42 -13.46 -3.04
CA HIS A 45 -2.67 -14.65 -3.42
C HIS A 45 -2.98 -15.84 -2.51
N ARG A 46 -3.01 -15.66 -1.18
CA ARG A 46 -3.39 -16.72 -0.23
C ARG A 46 -4.79 -17.25 -0.50
N ARG A 47 -5.76 -16.36 -0.76
CA ARG A 47 -7.14 -16.76 -1.11
C ARG A 47 -7.18 -17.57 -2.41
N LEU A 48 -6.49 -17.13 -3.46
CA LEU A 48 -6.43 -17.83 -4.73
C LEU A 48 -5.70 -19.18 -4.63
N GLN A 49 -4.70 -19.29 -3.76
CA GLN A 49 -4.03 -20.57 -3.44
C GLN A 49 -4.97 -21.55 -2.72
N ALA A 50 -5.85 -21.05 -1.86
CA ALA A 50 -6.84 -21.86 -1.16
C ALA A 50 -8.04 -22.26 -2.04
N MET A 51 -8.32 -21.52 -3.12
CA MET A 51 -9.39 -21.84 -4.05
C MET A 51 -8.99 -23.01 -4.95
N PRO A 52 -9.77 -24.10 -5.01
CA PRO A 52 -9.46 -25.22 -5.87
C PRO A 52 -9.62 -24.83 -7.34
N VAL A 53 -8.78 -25.38 -8.21
CA VAL A 53 -8.84 -25.15 -9.67
C VAL A 53 -10.19 -25.57 -10.26
N SER A 54 -10.87 -26.52 -9.61
CA SER A 54 -12.22 -26.96 -9.98
C SER A 54 -13.28 -25.86 -9.87
N ALA A 55 -13.06 -24.81 -9.07
CA ALA A 55 -13.96 -23.64 -9.00
C ALA A 55 -14.01 -22.87 -10.32
N LEU A 56 -12.99 -23.01 -11.18
CA LEU A 56 -12.96 -22.35 -12.50
C LEU A 56 -13.79 -23.09 -13.56
N LYS A 57 -14.31 -24.30 -13.27
CA LYS A 57 -15.05 -25.14 -14.23
C LYS A 57 -16.27 -24.44 -14.82
N GLU A 58 -16.96 -23.63 -14.03
CA GLU A 58 -18.14 -22.89 -14.46
C GLU A 58 -17.77 -21.67 -15.31
N ALA A 59 -16.62 -21.05 -15.02
CA ALA A 59 -16.15 -19.84 -15.70
C ALA A 59 -15.38 -20.14 -17.00
N ALA A 60 -14.73 -21.30 -17.10
CA ALA A 60 -14.00 -21.73 -18.28
C ALA A 60 -14.91 -22.57 -19.20
N CYS A 61 -14.93 -22.22 -20.48
CA CYS A 61 -15.72 -22.92 -21.49
C CYS A 61 -15.37 -24.42 -21.54
N GLY A 62 -16.34 -25.27 -21.90
CA GLY A 62 -16.17 -26.72 -22.00
C GLY A 62 -14.99 -27.17 -22.88
N GLY A 63 -14.48 -28.37 -22.63
CA GLY A 63 -13.35 -28.96 -23.36
C GLY A 63 -12.00 -28.93 -22.64
N VAL A 64 -11.92 -28.33 -21.44
CA VAL A 64 -10.73 -28.36 -20.59
C VAL A 64 -10.63 -29.70 -19.84
N ARG A 65 -9.47 -30.37 -19.94
CA ARG A 65 -9.17 -31.59 -19.16
C ARG A 65 -8.70 -31.25 -17.75
N TRP A 66 -9.63 -30.89 -16.87
CA TRP A 66 -9.35 -30.52 -15.48
C TRP A 66 -8.57 -31.58 -14.70
N ALA A 67 -8.88 -32.87 -14.91
CA ALA A 67 -8.16 -33.95 -14.26
C ALA A 67 -6.67 -33.99 -14.63
N ALA A 68 -6.29 -33.65 -15.87
CA ALA A 68 -4.89 -33.60 -16.28
C ALA A 68 -4.14 -32.44 -15.61
N ILE A 69 -4.80 -31.30 -15.44
CA ILE A 69 -4.26 -30.12 -14.73
C ILE A 69 -4.01 -30.46 -13.26
N GLU A 70 -4.98 -31.09 -12.60
CA GLU A 70 -4.87 -31.52 -11.20
C GLU A 70 -3.78 -32.59 -10.99
N GLN A 71 -3.67 -33.56 -11.92
CA GLN A 71 -2.62 -34.58 -11.93
C GLN A 71 -1.22 -34.00 -12.18
N ALA A 72 -1.12 -32.90 -12.92
CA ALA A 72 0.11 -32.14 -13.08
C ALA A 72 0.49 -31.30 -11.84
N GLY A 73 -0.27 -31.40 -10.75
CA GLY A 73 -0.01 -30.72 -9.49
C GLY A 73 -0.52 -29.28 -9.43
N LEU A 74 -1.24 -28.82 -10.46
CA LEU A 74 -1.84 -27.48 -10.50
C LEU A 74 -3.24 -27.56 -9.89
N ARG A 75 -3.33 -27.38 -8.56
CA ARG A 75 -4.56 -27.64 -7.79
C ARG A 75 -5.29 -26.38 -7.36
N SER A 76 -4.64 -25.22 -7.42
CA SER A 76 -5.22 -23.95 -7.02
C SER A 76 -5.52 -23.03 -8.21
N VAL A 77 -6.36 -22.03 -7.99
CA VAL A 77 -6.57 -20.94 -8.96
C VAL A 77 -5.26 -20.17 -9.20
N ALA A 78 -4.45 -19.97 -8.16
CA ALA A 78 -3.15 -19.30 -8.27
C ALA A 78 -2.16 -20.07 -9.16
N ASP A 79 -2.18 -21.41 -9.14
CA ASP A 79 -1.27 -22.25 -9.94
C ASP A 79 -1.46 -22.08 -11.44
N VAL A 80 -2.70 -21.83 -11.87
CA VAL A 80 -3.11 -21.79 -13.28
C VAL A 80 -3.13 -20.39 -13.88
N GLN A 81 -2.69 -19.37 -13.13
CA GLN A 81 -2.51 -18.00 -13.65
C GLN A 81 -1.36 -17.89 -14.67
N ASN A 82 -0.43 -18.85 -14.67
CA ASN A 82 0.69 -18.87 -15.60
C ASN A 82 0.40 -19.82 -16.78
N THR A 83 0.04 -19.27 -17.94
CA THR A 83 -0.26 -20.02 -19.16
C THR A 83 0.84 -20.99 -19.56
N ARG A 84 2.12 -20.63 -19.37
CA ARG A 84 3.25 -21.49 -19.76
C ARG A 84 3.29 -22.80 -18.97
N ARG A 85 2.86 -22.78 -17.70
CA ARG A 85 2.74 -24.00 -16.88
C ARG A 85 1.65 -24.93 -17.40
N LEU A 86 0.59 -24.37 -17.97
CA LEU A 86 -0.55 -25.13 -18.50
C LEU A 86 -0.26 -25.77 -19.86
N VAL A 87 0.44 -25.06 -20.76
CA VAL A 87 0.81 -25.61 -22.09
C VAL A 87 1.75 -26.82 -21.96
N GLY A 88 2.52 -26.91 -20.88
CA GLY A 88 3.35 -28.08 -20.58
C GLY A 88 2.58 -29.32 -20.09
N VAL A 89 1.27 -29.21 -19.82
CA VAL A 89 0.46 -30.33 -19.33
C VAL A 89 0.00 -31.21 -20.50
N PRO A 90 0.31 -32.51 -20.51
CA PRO A 90 -0.17 -33.42 -21.55
C PRO A 90 -1.70 -33.40 -21.68
N GLY A 91 -2.18 -33.13 -22.89
CA GLY A 91 -3.62 -33.06 -23.18
C GLY A 91 -4.28 -31.70 -22.90
N VAL A 92 -3.52 -30.67 -22.54
CA VAL A 92 -3.97 -29.27 -22.48
C VAL A 92 -3.39 -28.53 -23.69
N GLY A 93 -4.25 -28.19 -24.65
CA GLY A 93 -3.85 -27.36 -25.79
C GLY A 93 -3.71 -25.89 -25.42
N GLU A 94 -3.02 -25.12 -26.27
CA GLU A 94 -2.79 -23.68 -26.09
C GLU A 94 -4.09 -22.89 -25.86
N ARG A 95 -5.14 -23.17 -26.66
CA ARG A 95 -6.47 -22.55 -26.49
C ARG A 95 -7.08 -22.83 -25.11
N SER A 96 -6.96 -24.06 -24.61
CA SER A 96 -7.48 -24.43 -23.29
C SER A 96 -6.67 -23.76 -22.18
N ALA A 97 -5.34 -23.70 -22.32
CA ALA A 97 -4.47 -23.00 -21.39
C ALA A 97 -4.83 -21.51 -21.29
N GLU A 98 -5.03 -20.82 -22.42
CA GLU A 98 -5.48 -19.43 -22.44
C GLU A 98 -6.84 -19.23 -21.76
N GLN A 99 -7.80 -20.11 -22.03
CA GLN A 99 -9.14 -20.04 -21.42
C GLN A 99 -9.08 -20.18 -19.90
N VAL A 100 -8.34 -21.18 -19.40
CA VAL A 100 -8.15 -21.39 -17.96
C VAL A 100 -7.44 -20.20 -17.33
N THR A 101 -6.36 -19.70 -17.94
CA THR A 101 -5.66 -18.53 -17.44
C THR A 101 -6.57 -17.30 -17.41
N ARG A 102 -7.36 -17.03 -18.46
CA ARG A 102 -8.33 -15.92 -18.46
C ARG A 102 -9.36 -16.05 -17.34
N ALA A 103 -9.89 -17.25 -17.10
CA ALA A 103 -10.82 -17.51 -16.00
C ALA A 103 -10.15 -17.26 -14.63
N ALA A 104 -8.90 -17.69 -14.47
CA ALA A 104 -8.12 -17.45 -13.24
C ALA A 104 -7.83 -15.96 -13.00
N TRP A 105 -7.56 -15.19 -14.06
CA TRP A 105 -7.42 -13.73 -13.96
C TRP A 105 -8.74 -13.04 -13.59
N ALA A 106 -9.86 -13.46 -14.17
CA ALA A 106 -11.18 -12.93 -13.81
C ALA A 106 -11.50 -13.21 -12.34
N ALA A 107 -11.23 -14.42 -11.86
CA ALA A 107 -11.37 -14.77 -10.45
C ALA A 107 -10.45 -13.91 -9.57
N ALA A 108 -9.19 -13.70 -9.96
CA ALA A 108 -8.26 -12.85 -9.23
C ALA A 108 -8.73 -11.39 -9.12
N ILE A 109 -9.32 -10.85 -10.19
CA ILE A 109 -9.91 -9.50 -10.19
C ILE A 109 -11.08 -9.43 -9.20
N ALA A 110 -11.99 -10.41 -9.24
CA ALA A 110 -13.14 -10.48 -8.33
C ALA A 110 -12.69 -10.57 -6.86
N VAL A 111 -11.77 -11.49 -6.56
CA VAL A 111 -11.19 -11.67 -5.22
C VAL A 111 -10.49 -10.40 -4.75
N ARG A 112 -9.74 -9.72 -5.63
CA ARG A 112 -9.08 -8.46 -5.29
C ARG A 112 -10.07 -7.34 -4.96
N ALA A 113 -11.20 -7.27 -5.68
CA ALA A 113 -12.25 -6.28 -5.42
C ALA A 113 -12.93 -6.51 -4.05
N GLU A 114 -13.13 -7.76 -3.67
CA GLU A 114 -13.74 -8.13 -2.39
C GLU A 114 -12.77 -8.11 -1.21
N THR A 115 -11.47 -8.22 -1.48
CA THR A 115 -10.45 -8.29 -0.43
C THR A 115 -10.26 -6.94 0.24
N ARG A 116 -10.55 -6.91 1.54
CA ARG A 116 -10.24 -5.80 2.44
C ARG A 116 -9.12 -6.22 3.37
N PHE A 117 -8.07 -5.41 3.44
CA PHE A 117 -7.02 -5.60 4.42
C PHE A 117 -7.53 -5.23 5.82
N ARG A 118 -7.19 -6.07 6.80
CA ARG A 118 -7.41 -5.81 8.23
C ARG A 118 -6.12 -6.14 8.95
N PHE A 119 -5.78 -5.32 9.93
CA PHE A 119 -4.71 -5.66 10.87
C PHE A 119 -5.16 -6.86 11.69
N ASP A 120 -4.26 -7.83 11.83
CA ASP A 120 -4.45 -9.01 12.64
C ASP A 120 -3.41 -8.96 13.78
N PRO A 121 -3.81 -8.61 15.01
CA PRO A 121 -2.88 -8.49 16.13
C PRO A 121 -2.25 -9.82 16.51
N ASP A 122 -2.94 -10.94 16.27
CA ASP A 122 -2.43 -12.29 16.57
C ASP A 122 -1.45 -12.78 15.49
N ARG A 123 -1.49 -12.18 14.30
CA ARG A 123 -0.52 -12.38 13.21
C ARG A 123 0.24 -11.11 12.87
N ALA A 124 0.92 -10.53 13.86
CA ALA A 124 1.75 -9.34 13.71
C ALA A 124 3.00 -9.62 12.83
N THR A 125 2.84 -9.50 11.51
CA THR A 125 3.98 -9.59 10.59
C THR A 125 4.76 -8.28 10.55
N ARG A 126 6.03 -8.36 10.17
CA ARG A 126 6.88 -7.18 9.96
C ARG A 126 6.24 -6.16 9.02
N ALA A 127 5.64 -6.61 7.92
CA ALA A 127 4.98 -5.74 6.95
C ALA A 127 3.78 -4.98 7.54
N GLN A 128 2.99 -5.62 8.43
CA GLN A 128 1.91 -4.93 9.13
C GLN A 128 2.45 -3.87 10.11
N ALA A 129 3.51 -4.19 10.84
CA ALA A 129 4.16 -3.24 11.74
C ALA A 129 4.73 -2.03 10.98
N GLU A 130 5.35 -2.25 9.82
CA GLU A 130 5.89 -1.18 8.97
C GLU A 130 4.78 -0.28 8.38
N LEU A 131 3.64 -0.85 7.98
CA LEU A 131 2.48 -0.05 7.58
C LEU A 131 1.94 0.77 8.76
N LEU A 132 1.78 0.17 9.93
CA LEU A 132 1.29 0.86 11.12
C LEU A 132 2.22 2.03 11.51
N ALA A 133 3.53 1.82 11.48
CA ALA A 133 4.51 2.88 11.74
C ALA A 133 4.41 4.03 10.72
N THR A 134 4.19 3.70 9.44
CA THR A 134 4.03 4.69 8.37
C THR A 134 2.73 5.50 8.55
N LEU A 135 1.63 4.84 8.93
CA LEU A 135 0.37 5.51 9.23
C LEU A 135 0.46 6.41 10.47
N ALA A 136 1.18 5.98 11.51
CA ALA A 136 1.44 6.80 12.69
C ALA A 136 2.26 8.06 12.34
N ALA A 137 3.28 7.91 11.49
CA ALA A 137 4.08 9.03 11.00
C ALA A 137 3.24 9.99 10.11
N LEU A 138 2.39 9.44 9.24
CA LEU A 138 1.48 10.23 8.41
C LEU A 138 0.52 11.05 9.27
N ARG A 139 -0.10 10.42 10.27
CA ARG A 139 -0.99 11.11 11.21
C ARG A 139 -0.28 12.26 11.93
N ALA A 140 0.96 12.05 12.40
CA ALA A 140 1.74 13.10 13.03
C ALA A 140 2.04 14.26 12.05
N ALA A 141 2.27 13.96 10.77
CA ALA A 141 2.48 14.98 9.74
C ALA A 141 1.20 15.76 9.40
N GLU A 142 0.06 15.08 9.33
CA GLU A 142 -1.26 15.70 9.12
C GLU A 142 -1.68 16.58 10.31
N GLU A 143 -1.44 16.13 11.54
CA GLU A 143 -1.68 16.94 12.75
C GLU A 143 -0.79 18.20 12.76
N ALA A 144 0.45 18.11 12.27
CA ALA A 144 1.30 19.28 12.09
C ALA A 144 0.78 20.25 11.00
N GLU A 145 -0.04 19.80 10.06
CA GLU A 145 -0.64 20.66 9.04
C GLU A 145 -1.65 21.65 9.62
N ALA A 146 -2.31 21.29 10.73
CA ALA A 146 -3.12 22.24 11.49
C ALA A 146 -2.31 23.44 11.99
N LEU A 147 -0.99 23.30 12.17
CA LEU A 147 -0.10 24.37 12.59
C LEU A 147 0.40 25.25 11.42
N ARG A 148 0.19 24.83 10.17
CA ARG A 148 0.68 25.52 8.96
C ARG A 148 0.28 27.00 8.88
N PRO A 149 -0.96 27.43 9.19
CA PRO A 149 -1.34 28.84 9.18
C PRO A 149 -0.59 29.67 10.22
N HIS A 150 -0.21 29.06 11.35
CA HIS A 150 0.52 29.71 12.42
C HIS A 150 2.01 29.80 12.08
N LEU A 151 2.60 28.73 11.55
CA LEU A 151 3.99 28.69 11.11
C LEU A 151 4.29 29.71 10.01
N GLY A 152 3.36 29.94 9.07
CA GLY A 152 3.53 30.96 8.01
C GLY A 152 3.45 32.41 8.48
N ARG A 153 2.90 32.68 9.67
CA ARG A 153 2.78 34.03 10.26
C ARG A 153 4.01 34.43 11.07
N LEU A 154 4.75 33.46 11.63
CA LEU A 154 5.91 33.70 12.47
C LEU A 154 7.05 34.49 11.76
N PRO A 155 7.44 34.18 10.51
CA PRO A 155 8.49 34.93 9.82
C PRO A 155 8.13 36.41 9.61
N LYS A 156 6.85 36.70 9.32
CA LYS A 156 6.35 38.06 9.04
C LYS A 156 6.10 38.90 10.30
N ALA A 157 5.81 38.26 11.42
CA ALA A 157 5.65 38.93 12.71
C ALA A 157 7.02 39.29 13.30
N TRP A 158 8.00 38.40 13.15
CA TRP A 158 9.34 38.62 13.67
C TRP A 158 10.17 39.61 12.86
N SER A 159 9.97 39.69 11.54
CA SER A 159 10.61 40.76 10.74
C SER A 159 10.14 42.14 11.18
N ARG A 160 8.84 42.31 11.48
CA ARG A 160 8.30 43.58 11.99
C ARG A 160 8.81 43.93 13.39
N ALA A 161 8.89 42.94 14.29
CA ALA A 161 9.41 43.16 15.64
C ALA A 161 10.91 43.53 15.61
N ALA A 162 11.72 42.82 14.83
CA ALA A 162 13.14 43.12 14.68
C ALA A 162 13.41 44.50 14.03
N SER A 163 12.59 44.93 13.05
CA SER A 163 12.71 46.27 12.47
C SER A 163 12.28 47.39 13.41
N ALA A 164 11.34 47.15 14.34
CA ALA A 164 10.91 48.13 15.33
C ALA A 164 11.93 48.32 16.47
N GLU A 165 12.70 47.28 16.78
CA GLU A 165 13.73 47.30 17.82
C GLU A 165 15.04 47.94 17.32
N ALA A 166 15.36 47.83 16.02
CA ALA A 166 16.50 48.50 15.39
C ALA A 166 16.29 50.01 15.13
N ALA A 167 15.06 50.51 15.27
CA ALA A 167 14.69 51.91 15.06
C ALA A 167 14.59 52.71 16.37
N ARG A 168 14.93 52.10 17.51
CA ARG A 168 15.03 52.74 18.84
C ARG A 168 16.49 52.81 19.26
#